data_AF-A0A967PRJ7-F1
#
_entry.id   AF-A0A967PRJ7-F1
#
_cell.length_a   1.000
_cell.length_b   1.000
_cell.length_c   1.000
_cell.angle_alpha   90.00
_cell.angle_beta   90.00
_cell.angle_gamma   90.00
#
_symmetry.space_group_name_H-M   'P 1'
#
loop_
_entity.id
_entity.type
_entity.pdbx_description
1 polymer ?
#
loop_
_entity_poly.entity_id
_entity_poly.type
_entity_poly.pdbx_seq_one_letter_code
_entity_poly.pdbx_strand_id
1 'polypeptide(L)'
;MGPRPLVIAHRGASAYAPDNSAEAIELARLQGADGVEVDVRVTSDGELVLSHDARHPNLEKPLIEATLADISSAGAPLLRLDEVPALLGDMLLNLEVKNHPRDPDFDPEDRVAMRVADWIAAYGLRGRTLVSSFNPATVAAVLRSDPE
;
A
#
# COMPACT_ATOMS: atom_id res chain seq x y z
N MET A 1 7.10 -18.49 -27.82
CA MET A 1 6.03 -17.62 -27.28
C MET A 1 6.66 -16.29 -26.93
N GLY A 2 6.08 -15.17 -27.37
CA GLY A 2 6.53 -13.84 -26.96
C GLY A 2 6.15 -13.54 -25.50
N PRO A 3 6.60 -12.41 -24.93
CA PRO A 3 6.23 -12.04 -23.57
C PRO A 3 4.71 -11.86 -23.47
N ARG A 4 4.09 -12.44 -22.44
CA ARG A 4 2.69 -12.17 -22.09
C ARG A 4 2.60 -10.99 -21.12
N PRO A 5 1.49 -10.24 -21.09
CA PRO A 5 1.24 -9.28 -20.02
C PRO A 5 1.27 -9.95 -18.64
N LEU A 6 1.75 -9.21 -17.65
CA LEU A 6 1.63 -9.58 -16.24
C LEU A 6 0.20 -9.28 -15.76
N VAL A 7 -0.32 -10.16 -14.91
CA VAL A 7 -1.60 -9.98 -14.24
C VAL A 7 -1.31 -9.53 -12.80
N ILE A 8 -1.59 -8.26 -12.53
CA ILE A 8 -1.46 -7.66 -11.19
C ILE A 8 -2.86 -7.48 -10.61
N ALA A 9 -3.14 -8.12 -9.47
CA ALA A 9 -4.44 -8.07 -8.83
C ALA A 9 -4.66 -6.72 -8.12
N HIS A 10 -5.56 -5.90 -8.65
CA HIS A 10 -5.84 -4.54 -8.16
C HIS A 10 -6.50 -4.56 -6.79
N ARG A 11 -5.78 -4.03 -5.79
CA ARG A 11 -6.11 -4.08 -4.35
C ARG A 11 -6.29 -5.50 -3.82
N GLY A 12 -5.48 -6.44 -4.31
CA GLY A 12 -5.71 -7.87 -4.14
C GLY A 12 -6.80 -8.41 -5.06
N ALA A 13 -7.35 -9.58 -4.76
CA ALA A 13 -8.50 -10.15 -5.46
C ALA A 13 -9.82 -9.46 -5.03
N SER A 14 -9.87 -8.13 -5.14
CA SER A 14 -10.93 -7.24 -4.61
C SER A 14 -12.33 -7.49 -5.18
N ALA A 15 -12.44 -8.23 -6.28
CA ALA A 15 -13.72 -8.72 -6.79
C ALA A 15 -14.33 -9.84 -5.92
N TYR A 16 -13.56 -10.46 -5.04
CA TYR A 16 -13.92 -11.65 -4.27
C TYR A 16 -13.70 -11.52 -2.76
N ALA A 17 -12.90 -10.56 -2.32
CA ALA A 17 -12.58 -10.28 -0.92
C ALA A 17 -12.50 -8.76 -0.72
N PRO A 18 -12.59 -8.26 0.53
CA PRO A 18 -12.42 -6.83 0.82
C PRO A 18 -11.11 -6.31 0.21
N ASP A 19 -11.15 -5.14 -0.45
CA ASP A 19 -9.97 -4.59 -1.09
C ASP A 19 -8.89 -4.26 -0.06
N ASN A 20 -7.62 -4.30 -0.46
CA ASN A 20 -6.49 -3.97 0.42
C ASN A 20 -6.43 -4.82 1.73
N SER A 21 -7.03 -6.02 1.73
CA SER A 21 -7.06 -6.92 2.88
C SER A 21 -6.11 -8.11 2.73
N ALA A 22 -5.83 -8.78 3.85
CA ALA A 22 -5.00 -9.99 3.85
C ALA A 22 -5.64 -11.10 2.99
N GLU A 23 -6.95 -11.27 3.12
CA GLU A 23 -7.73 -12.24 2.36
C GLU A 23 -7.67 -11.97 0.85
N ALA A 24 -7.70 -10.70 0.43
CA ALA A 24 -7.59 -10.35 -0.99
C ALA A 24 -6.19 -10.61 -1.55
N ILE A 25 -5.13 -10.34 -0.78
CA ILE A 25 -3.75 -10.63 -1.18
C ILE A 25 -3.52 -12.14 -1.27
N GLU A 26 -3.94 -12.90 -0.25
CA GLU A 26 -3.82 -14.35 -0.24
C GLU A 26 -4.60 -15.01 -1.39
N LEU A 27 -5.82 -14.54 -1.65
CA LEU A 27 -6.63 -15.06 -2.73
C LEU A 27 -6.03 -14.74 -4.11
N ALA A 28 -5.45 -13.55 -4.31
CA ALA A 28 -4.73 -13.24 -5.54
C ALA A 28 -3.58 -14.22 -5.79
N ARG A 29 -2.82 -14.58 -4.74
CA ARG A 29 -1.76 -15.59 -4.80
C ARG A 29 -2.31 -16.98 -5.15
N LEU A 30 -3.40 -17.39 -4.51
CA LEU A 30 -4.05 -18.69 -4.76
C LEU A 30 -4.64 -18.78 -6.18
N GLN A 31 -5.07 -17.65 -6.74
CA GLN A 31 -5.54 -17.55 -8.13
C GLN A 31 -4.41 -17.47 -9.16
N GLY A 32 -3.15 -17.39 -8.72
CA GLY A 32 -1.98 -17.40 -9.60
C GLY A 32 -1.69 -16.06 -10.29
N ALA A 33 -2.03 -14.94 -9.65
CA ALA A 33 -1.60 -13.62 -10.12
C ALA A 33 -0.07 -13.51 -10.14
N ASP A 34 0.47 -12.76 -11.12
CA ASP A 34 1.92 -12.50 -11.19
C ASP A 34 2.35 -11.47 -10.13
N GLY A 35 1.42 -10.60 -9.74
CA GLY A 35 1.62 -9.60 -8.72
C GLY A 35 0.32 -9.18 -8.05
N VAL A 36 0.45 -8.38 -7.01
CA VAL A 36 -0.65 -7.70 -6.34
C VAL A 36 -0.38 -6.21 -6.31
N GLU A 37 -1.42 -5.41 -6.49
CA GLU A 37 -1.39 -3.97 -6.25
C GLU A 37 -2.12 -3.67 -4.94
N VAL A 38 -1.59 -2.74 -4.16
CA VAL A 38 -2.19 -2.24 -2.91
C VAL A 38 -1.90 -0.75 -2.75
N ASP A 39 -2.80 -0.05 -2.08
CA ASP A 39 -2.71 1.37 -1.76
C ASP A 39 -2.17 1.57 -0.34
N VAL A 40 -1.13 2.38 -0.15
CA VAL A 40 -0.62 2.73 1.19
C VAL A 40 -0.95 4.16 1.58
N ARG A 41 -1.38 4.31 2.84
CA ARG A 41 -1.56 5.57 3.58
C ARG A 41 -0.90 5.46 4.95
N VAL A 42 -0.91 6.57 5.70
CA VAL A 42 -0.29 6.64 7.03
C VAL A 42 -1.28 7.11 8.08
N THR A 43 -1.17 6.55 9.29
CA THR A 43 -1.96 6.95 10.46
C THR A 43 -1.29 8.10 11.22
N SER A 44 -1.99 8.72 12.19
CA SER A 44 -1.45 9.85 12.96
C SER A 44 -0.28 9.48 13.88
N ASP A 45 -0.23 8.22 14.33
CA ASP A 45 0.89 7.63 15.08
C ASP A 45 1.99 7.09 14.15
N GLY A 46 1.85 7.28 12.84
CA GLY A 46 2.84 6.91 11.87
C GLY A 46 2.86 5.41 11.56
N GLU A 47 1.78 4.67 11.63
CA GLU A 47 1.73 3.32 11.06
C GLU A 47 1.40 3.40 9.55
N LEU A 48 2.07 2.58 8.72
CA LEU A 48 1.72 2.45 7.30
C LEU A 48 0.62 1.40 7.18
N VAL A 49 -0.52 1.79 6.62
CA VAL A 49 -1.73 0.95 6.52
C VAL A 49 -2.21 0.90 5.08
N LEU A 50 -2.86 -0.21 4.71
CA LEU A 50 -3.46 -0.35 3.39
C LEU A 50 -4.85 0.28 3.37
N SER A 51 -5.06 1.24 2.49
CA SER A 51 -6.37 1.85 2.24
C SER A 51 -6.33 2.71 0.98
N HIS A 52 -7.29 2.50 0.08
CA HIS A 52 -7.45 3.36 -1.08
C HIS A 52 -7.85 4.79 -0.67
N ASP A 53 -8.83 4.92 0.21
CA ASP A 53 -9.40 6.21 0.59
C ASP A 53 -8.74 6.77 1.85
N ALA A 54 -8.62 8.09 1.92
CA ALA A 54 -8.06 8.78 3.10
C ALA A 54 -8.98 8.68 4.33
N ARG A 55 -10.23 8.23 4.16
CA ARG A 55 -11.23 8.07 5.22
C ARG A 55 -11.83 6.68 5.15
N HIS A 56 -11.83 5.98 6.28
CA HIS A 56 -12.60 4.77 6.45
C HIS A 56 -14.06 5.11 6.80
N PRO A 57 -15.09 4.39 6.29
CA PRO A 57 -16.50 4.68 6.56
C PRO A 57 -16.89 4.73 8.05
N ASN A 58 -16.20 3.98 8.89
CA ASN A 58 -16.44 3.96 10.34
C ASN A 58 -15.72 5.08 11.11
N LEU A 59 -15.01 5.99 10.44
CA LEU A 59 -14.27 7.09 11.06
C LEU A 59 -14.82 8.45 10.62
N GLU A 60 -14.93 9.38 11.57
CA GLU A 60 -15.34 10.76 11.28
C GLU A 60 -14.18 11.64 10.78
N LYS A 61 -12.95 11.15 10.91
CA LYS A 61 -11.68 11.83 10.58
C LYS A 61 -10.86 10.99 9.58
N PRO A 62 -9.94 11.60 8.80
CA PRO A 62 -9.07 10.85 7.91
C PRO A 62 -8.06 10.02 8.68
N LEU A 63 -7.46 9.02 8.02
CA LEU A 63 -6.49 8.11 8.63
C LEU A 63 -5.28 8.85 9.21
N ILE A 64 -4.82 9.91 8.53
CA ILE A 64 -3.71 10.78 9.01
C ILE A 64 -4.00 11.47 10.35
N GLU A 65 -5.26 11.54 10.79
CA GLU A 65 -5.68 12.12 12.07
C GLU A 65 -6.09 11.05 13.12
N ALA A 66 -6.04 9.76 12.76
CA ALA A 66 -6.41 8.64 13.63
C ALA A 66 -5.21 7.75 13.93
N THR A 67 -5.07 7.30 15.18
CA THR A 67 -4.08 6.27 15.52
C THR A 67 -4.54 4.89 15.05
N LEU A 68 -3.64 3.92 14.95
CA LEU A 68 -4.04 2.53 14.64
C LEU A 68 -5.00 1.98 15.72
N ALA A 69 -4.84 2.41 16.97
CA ALA A 69 -5.73 2.07 18.08
C ALA A 69 -7.13 2.68 17.92
N ASP A 70 -7.24 3.95 17.48
CA ASP A 70 -8.53 4.59 17.17
C ASP A 70 -9.27 3.82 16.08
N ILE A 71 -8.54 3.48 15.00
CA ILE A 71 -9.05 2.75 13.83
C ILE A 71 -9.60 1.38 14.25
N SER A 72 -8.82 0.64 15.04
CA SER A 72 -9.22 -0.67 15.56
C SER A 72 -10.45 -0.60 16.47
N SER A 73 -10.49 0.40 17.35
CA SER A 73 -11.61 0.61 18.29
C SER A 73 -12.91 1.01 17.59
N ALA A 74 -12.83 1.63 16.42
CA ALA A 74 -13.97 1.93 15.55
C ALA A 74 -14.47 0.72 14.74
N GLY A 75 -13.91 -0.48 14.96
CA GLY A 75 -14.27 -1.68 14.21
C GLY A 75 -13.86 -1.60 12.74
N ALA A 76 -12.75 -0.90 12.46
CA ALA A 76 -12.23 -0.65 11.12
C ALA A 76 -10.79 -1.17 10.95
N PRO A 77 -10.45 -2.40 11.37
CA PRO A 77 -9.07 -2.87 11.28
C PRO A 77 -8.58 -2.81 9.83
N LEU A 78 -7.46 -2.14 9.61
CA LEU A 78 -6.77 -2.07 8.33
C LEU A 78 -5.55 -2.98 8.40
N LEU A 79 -5.21 -3.61 7.27
CA LEU A 79 -3.97 -4.38 7.16
C LEU A 79 -2.79 -3.40 7.24
N ARG A 80 -1.80 -3.69 8.09
CA ARG A 80 -0.57 -2.90 8.13
C ARG A 80 0.35 -3.33 6.99
N LEU A 81 1.12 -2.38 6.47
CA LEU A 81 2.04 -2.67 5.37
C LEU A 81 3.12 -3.69 5.77
N ASP A 82 3.54 -3.74 7.04
CA ASP A 82 4.53 -4.69 7.53
C ASP A 82 4.05 -6.15 7.63
N GLU A 83 2.74 -6.38 7.51
CA GLU A 83 2.15 -7.71 7.45
C GLU A 83 2.14 -8.27 6.01
N VAL A 84 2.16 -7.39 5.01
CA VAL A 84 2.11 -7.75 3.58
C VAL A 84 3.20 -8.73 3.13
N PRO A 85 4.48 -8.61 3.52
CA PRO A 85 5.55 -9.49 3.02
C PRO A 85 5.29 -10.97 3.28
N ALA A 86 4.62 -11.31 4.40
CA ALA A 86 4.26 -12.68 4.73
C ALA A 86 3.18 -13.27 3.80
N LEU A 87 2.40 -12.41 3.14
CA LEU A 87 1.26 -12.79 2.29
C LEU A 87 1.65 -12.92 0.80
N LEU A 88 2.72 -12.23 0.36
CA LEU A 88 3.10 -12.12 -1.04
C LEU A 88 3.53 -13.44 -1.69
N GLY A 89 4.20 -14.33 -0.93
CA GLY A 89 4.89 -15.47 -1.52
C GLY A 89 5.94 -15.00 -2.55
N ASP A 90 5.79 -15.42 -3.80
CA ASP A 90 6.66 -15.03 -4.93
C ASP A 90 6.08 -13.91 -5.82
N MET A 91 4.88 -13.41 -5.51
CA MET A 91 4.24 -12.35 -6.29
C MET A 91 5.08 -11.06 -6.30
N LEU A 92 5.01 -10.32 -7.42
CA LEU A 92 5.44 -8.92 -7.44
C LEU A 92 4.48 -8.06 -6.62
N LEU A 93 4.99 -6.97 -6.04
CA LEU A 93 4.19 -5.96 -5.36
C LEU A 93 4.16 -4.70 -6.21
N ASN A 94 2.99 -4.15 -6.51
CA ASN A 94 2.82 -2.77 -6.92
C ASN A 94 2.27 -1.98 -5.73
N LEU A 95 3.08 -1.13 -5.13
CA LEU A 95 2.71 -0.33 -3.98
C LEU A 95 2.38 1.10 -4.44
N GLU A 96 1.09 1.45 -4.46
CA GLU A 96 0.66 2.81 -4.75
C GLU A 96 0.76 3.68 -3.49
N VAL A 97 1.65 4.68 -3.52
CA VAL A 97 1.72 5.70 -2.47
C VAL A 97 0.67 6.76 -2.76
N LYS A 98 -0.40 6.80 -1.96
CA LYS A 98 -1.45 7.81 -2.07
C LYS A 98 -0.93 9.14 -1.53
N ASN A 99 -0.65 10.06 -2.45
CA ASN A 99 -0.13 11.38 -2.10
C ASN A 99 -0.52 12.44 -3.15
N HIS A 100 -1.77 12.44 -3.60
CA HIS A 100 -2.22 13.42 -4.59
C HIS A 100 -2.53 14.76 -3.90
N PRO A 101 -2.21 15.95 -4.50
CA PRO A 101 -2.45 17.27 -3.88
C PRO A 101 -3.91 17.63 -3.54
N ARG A 102 -4.87 16.78 -3.90
CA ARG A 102 -6.29 16.93 -3.57
C ARG A 102 -6.75 15.98 -2.46
N ASP A 103 -5.89 15.07 -2.05
CA ASP A 103 -6.20 14.13 -0.99
C ASP A 103 -6.17 14.87 0.35
N PRO A 104 -7.07 14.54 1.31
CA PRO A 104 -7.08 15.13 2.64
C PRO A 104 -5.79 14.95 3.43
N ASP A 105 -5.00 13.94 3.09
CA ASP A 105 -3.75 13.53 3.71
C ASP A 105 -2.54 13.77 2.80
N PHE A 106 -2.63 14.72 1.87
CA PHE A 106 -1.48 15.14 1.06
C PHE A 106 -0.29 15.55 1.93
N ASP A 107 0.85 14.91 1.67
CA ASP A 107 2.13 15.09 2.32
C ASP A 107 3.10 15.82 1.37
N PRO A 108 3.22 17.16 1.47
CA PRO A 108 4.10 17.94 0.60
C PRO A 108 5.58 17.71 0.88
N GLU A 109 5.92 17.04 1.98
CA GLU A 109 7.29 16.75 2.38
C GLU A 109 7.72 15.32 1.99
N ASP A 110 6.82 14.56 1.35
CA ASP A 110 7.04 13.18 0.89
C ASP A 110 7.57 12.25 2.01
N ARG A 111 7.22 12.51 3.28
CA ARG A 111 7.60 11.67 4.43
C ARG A 111 7.06 10.26 4.28
N VAL A 112 5.84 10.08 3.79
CA VAL A 112 5.28 8.74 3.51
C VAL A 112 6.12 8.02 2.47
N ALA A 113 6.57 8.72 1.43
CA ALA A 113 7.43 8.16 0.39
C ALA A 113 8.78 7.67 0.96
N MET A 114 9.43 8.49 1.80
CA MET A 114 10.68 8.11 2.47
C MET A 114 10.50 6.85 3.32
N ARG A 115 9.39 6.75 4.06
CA ARG A 115 9.11 5.60 4.91
C ARG A 115 8.79 4.33 4.12
N VAL A 116 8.15 4.48 2.97
CA VAL A 116 7.95 3.37 2.02
C VAL A 116 9.31 2.88 1.50
N ALA A 117 10.24 3.77 1.17
CA ALA A 117 11.59 3.41 0.76
C ALA A 117 12.32 2.62 1.86
N ASP A 118 12.30 3.13 3.10
CA ASP A 118 12.87 2.43 4.26
C ASP A 118 12.24 1.05 4.47
N TRP A 119 10.91 0.94 4.29
CA TRP A 119 10.19 -0.32 4.41
C TRP A 119 10.60 -1.33 3.32
N ILE A 120 10.68 -0.91 2.05
CA ILE A 120 11.12 -1.78 0.94
C ILE A 120 12.52 -2.33 1.24
N ALA A 121 13.43 -1.47 1.69
CA ALA A 121 14.79 -1.83 2.06
C ALA A 121 14.82 -2.82 3.25
N ALA A 122 14.07 -2.52 4.32
CA ALA A 122 14.06 -3.30 5.56
C ALA A 122 13.53 -4.73 5.35
N TYR A 123 12.55 -4.92 4.47
CA TYR A 123 11.98 -6.23 4.15
C TYR A 123 12.68 -6.95 2.99
N GLY A 124 13.74 -6.38 2.43
CA GLY A 124 14.48 -6.99 1.32
C GLY A 124 13.64 -7.15 0.06
N LEU A 125 12.71 -6.23 -0.18
CA LEU A 125 11.76 -6.28 -1.30
C LEU A 125 12.22 -5.51 -2.55
N ARG A 126 13.48 -5.05 -2.55
CA ARG A 126 14.13 -4.48 -3.75
C ARG A 126 14.08 -5.49 -4.90
N GLY A 127 13.79 -5.00 -6.10
CA GLY A 127 13.61 -5.83 -7.31
C GLY A 127 12.30 -6.63 -7.36
N ARG A 128 11.48 -6.63 -6.31
CA ARG A 128 10.14 -7.24 -6.28
C ARG A 128 9.00 -6.24 -6.11
N THR A 129 9.33 -4.98 -5.86
CA THR A 129 8.36 -3.90 -5.65
C THR A 129 8.43 -2.88 -6.78
N LEU A 130 7.32 -2.68 -7.48
CA LEU A 130 7.03 -1.50 -8.27
C LEU A 130 6.39 -0.46 -7.33
N VAL A 131 6.89 0.77 -7.38
CA VAL A 131 6.27 1.89 -6.65
C VAL A 131 5.52 2.75 -7.64
N SER A 132 4.27 3.08 -7.34
CA SER A 132 3.42 3.93 -8.17
C SER A 132 2.80 5.07 -7.36
N SER A 133 2.42 6.15 -8.05
CA SER A 133 1.63 7.25 -7.49
C SER A 133 1.08 8.11 -8.61
N PHE A 134 -0.10 8.72 -8.41
CA PHE A 134 -0.61 9.77 -9.29
C PHE A 134 0.12 11.11 -9.11
N ASN A 135 0.99 11.23 -8.11
CA ASN A 135 1.90 12.36 -7.94
C ASN A 135 3.34 11.96 -8.31
N PRO A 136 3.86 12.39 -9.47
CA PRO A 136 5.21 12.02 -9.91
C PRO A 136 6.33 12.45 -8.94
N ALA A 137 6.12 13.52 -8.16
CA ALA A 137 7.08 13.96 -7.14
C ALA A 137 7.29 12.90 -6.06
N THR A 138 6.22 12.19 -5.68
CA THR A 138 6.24 11.12 -4.67
C THR A 138 7.01 9.90 -5.15
N VAL A 139 6.84 9.47 -6.41
CA VAL A 139 7.67 8.39 -6.99
C VAL A 139 9.14 8.81 -7.01
N ALA A 140 9.43 10.05 -7.43
CA ALA A 140 10.78 10.57 -7.42
C ALA A 140 11.37 10.67 -6.00
N ALA A 141 10.55 10.91 -4.98
CA ALA A 141 10.98 10.92 -3.58
C ALA A 141 11.38 9.54 -3.09
N VAL A 142 10.61 8.49 -3.40
CA VAL A 142 10.99 7.11 -3.08
C VAL A 142 12.35 6.76 -3.71
N LEU A 143 12.54 7.06 -5.01
CA LEU A 143 13.82 6.81 -5.69
C LEU A 143 15.00 7.61 -5.12
N ARG A 144 14.77 8.82 -4.59
CA ARG A 144 15.84 9.60 -3.93
C ARG A 144 16.22 9.00 -2.57
N SER A 145 15.26 8.41 -1.87
CA SER A 145 15.46 7.77 -0.57
C SER A 145 16.06 6.37 -0.69
N ASP A 146 15.75 5.65 -1.76
CA ASP A 146 16.30 4.33 -2.07
C ASP A 146 16.56 4.20 -3.59
N PRO A 147 17.77 4.51 -4.07
CA PRO A 147 18.09 4.57 -5.50
C PRO A 147 18.40 3.20 -6.14
N GLU A 148 18.40 2.10 -5.37
CA GLU A 148 18.61 0.72 -5.85
C GLU A 148 17.30 0.01 -6.20
#